data_AF-A0A7S2V8L5-F1
#
_entry.id   AF-A0A7S2V8L5-F1
#
_cell.length_a   1.000
_cell.length_b   1.000
_cell.length_c   1.000
_cell.angle_alpha   90.00
_cell.angle_beta   90.00
_cell.angle_gamma   90.00
#
_symmetry.space_group_name_H-M   'P 1'
#
loop_
_entity.id
_entity.type
_entity.pdbx_description
1 polymer ?
#
loop_
_entity_poly.entity_id
_entity_poly.type
_entity_poly.pdbx_seq_one_letter_code
_entity_poly.pdbx_strand_id
1 'polypeptide(L)'
;MEQNPLKAGAQDYCYAVNEAKLAEVRTSKPWMNDPKYFKKVRISPSAAMKMLMHACSGVEKGIKAGGKPVEVMGLMLGRPDYGNDVAAQAVAAATGSTPESAAAGAGVSGSSGSGPVPALIVTDVFPLPIEGAETRVLADDQEVVNYMIQLSESLEQTRRERFMGWYHSHPFDVEVHSHCFLSSTDISTQLAWQRAEDNHGNPWLAIVVDPLRSLAKGKPELGAFRVYPPEFTAPLNECPDGKLVQDDTTRVERWGSCWNRYHTLQIEYFMGSAAAGVVGTLTENFLWMRTLASTPMLEKENRDRFAERITNVSERLGAASTALSHGQKGGYPRGPHSQGE
;
A
#
# COMPACT_ATOMS: atom_id res chain seq x y z
N MET A 1 13.12 -16.74 4.37
CA MET A 1 11.67 -16.58 4.13
C MET A 1 10.99 -16.63 5.47
N GLU A 2 10.60 -15.48 6.01
CA GLU A 2 9.80 -15.41 7.23
C GLU A 2 8.64 -14.45 6.95
N GLN A 3 7.80 -14.86 6.00
CA GLN A 3 6.41 -14.44 6.03
C GLN A 3 5.73 -15.49 6.89
N ASN A 4 5.07 -15.07 7.96
CA ASN A 4 4.33 -15.94 8.84
C ASN A 4 2.90 -16.03 8.29
N PRO A 5 2.59 -16.95 7.35
CA PRO A 5 1.21 -17.14 6.94
C PRO A 5 0.44 -17.61 8.18
N LEU A 6 -0.58 -16.86 8.59
CA LEU A 6 -1.54 -17.37 9.56
C LEU A 6 -2.02 -18.74 9.02
N LYS A 7 -2.07 -19.77 9.88
CA LYS A 7 -2.37 -21.16 9.48
C LYS A 7 -3.51 -21.20 8.44
N ALA A 8 -3.27 -21.79 7.27
CA ALA A 8 -4.12 -21.66 6.07
C ALA A 8 -5.63 -21.91 6.29
N GLY A 9 -6.01 -22.81 7.20
CA GLY A 9 -7.44 -23.03 7.54
C GLY A 9 -8.09 -21.91 8.35
N ALA A 10 -7.32 -21.10 9.08
CA ALA A 10 -7.81 -19.97 9.86
C ALA A 10 -7.98 -18.69 9.01
N GLN A 11 -7.50 -18.68 7.75
CA GLN A 11 -7.61 -17.52 6.85
C GLN A 11 -8.83 -17.58 5.91
N ASP A 12 -9.46 -18.76 5.76
CA ASP A 12 -10.62 -18.95 4.88
C ASP A 12 -11.80 -18.03 5.23
N TYR A 13 -11.89 -17.56 6.48
CA TYR A 13 -12.91 -16.59 6.89
C TYR A 13 -12.83 -15.26 6.13
N CYS A 14 -11.67 -14.89 5.60
CA CYS A 14 -11.55 -13.66 4.82
C CYS A 14 -12.39 -13.75 3.53
N TYR A 15 -12.70 -14.96 3.04
CA TYR A 15 -13.60 -15.18 1.91
C TYR A 15 -15.05 -15.43 2.32
N ALA A 16 -15.32 -15.76 3.59
CA ALA A 16 -16.67 -15.97 4.11
C ALA A 16 -17.32 -14.63 4.50
N VAL A 17 -18.53 -14.38 4.01
CA VAL A 17 -19.28 -13.15 4.31
C VAL A 17 -20.43 -13.46 5.27
N ASN A 18 -20.42 -12.79 6.43
CA ASN A 18 -21.52 -12.75 7.38
C ASN A 18 -22.24 -11.40 7.25
N GLU A 19 -23.38 -11.42 6.57
CA GLU A 19 -24.14 -10.20 6.25
C GLU A 19 -24.60 -9.44 7.49
N ALA A 20 -24.98 -10.15 8.56
CA ALA A 20 -25.48 -9.51 9.79
C ALA A 20 -24.36 -8.72 10.49
N LYS A 21 -23.19 -9.34 10.67
CA LYS A 21 -22.03 -8.68 11.28
C LYS A 21 -21.47 -7.56 10.39
N LEU A 22 -21.47 -7.78 9.08
CA LEU A 22 -21.06 -6.74 8.12
C LEU A 22 -22.01 -5.54 8.20
N ALA A 23 -23.33 -5.76 8.23
CA ALA A 23 -24.31 -4.69 8.37
C ALA A 23 -24.17 -3.93 9.70
N GLU A 24 -23.88 -4.62 10.81
CA GLU A 24 -23.60 -4.00 12.11
C GLU A 24 -22.39 -3.07 12.05
N VAL A 25 -21.27 -3.52 11.48
CA VAL A 25 -20.06 -2.69 11.34
C VAL A 25 -20.28 -1.51 10.39
N ARG A 26 -21.00 -1.71 9.28
CA ARG A 26 -21.38 -0.63 8.35
C ARG A 26 -22.34 0.38 8.96
N THR A 27 -23.16 -0.01 9.92
CA THR A 27 -24.11 0.87 10.61
C THR A 27 -23.44 1.64 11.73
N SER A 28 -22.61 0.97 12.54
CA SER A 28 -21.89 1.56 13.68
C SER A 28 -20.75 2.51 13.27
N LYS A 29 -20.14 2.28 12.09
CA LYS A 29 -19.11 3.15 11.47
C LYS A 29 -18.04 3.63 12.46
N PRO A 30 -17.40 2.73 13.22
CA PRO A 30 -16.47 3.10 14.30
C PRO A 30 -15.28 3.96 13.82
N TRP A 31 -14.88 3.83 12.54
CA TRP A 31 -13.83 4.64 11.92
C TRP A 31 -14.17 6.13 11.76
N MET A 32 -15.44 6.52 11.89
CA MET A 32 -15.83 7.93 11.87
C MET A 32 -15.38 8.67 13.14
N ASN A 33 -15.18 7.94 14.24
CA ASN A 33 -14.78 8.52 15.53
C ASN A 33 -13.26 8.57 15.73
N ASP A 34 -12.52 7.68 15.06
CA ASP A 34 -11.06 7.63 15.11
C ASP A 34 -10.49 7.59 13.68
N PRO A 35 -9.86 8.68 13.21
CA PRO A 35 -9.20 8.74 11.90
C PRO A 35 -8.12 7.68 11.68
N LYS A 36 -7.55 7.12 12.76
CA LYS A 36 -6.55 6.05 12.73
C LYS A 36 -7.16 4.68 13.11
N TYR A 37 -8.48 4.49 13.05
CA TYR A 37 -9.16 3.26 13.47
C TYR A 37 -8.58 2.00 12.80
N PHE A 38 -8.46 2.02 11.47
CA PHE A 38 -7.89 0.90 10.72
C PHE A 38 -6.36 0.89 10.83
N LYS A 39 -5.81 -0.25 11.25
CA LYS A 39 -4.35 -0.44 11.34
C LYS A 39 -3.81 -1.40 10.31
N LYS A 40 -4.67 -2.25 9.75
CA LYS A 40 -4.29 -3.35 8.86
C LYS A 40 -5.14 -3.38 7.60
N VAL A 41 -4.57 -3.91 6.53
CA VAL A 41 -5.31 -4.37 5.35
C VAL A 41 -4.88 -5.78 5.03
N ARG A 42 -5.84 -6.65 4.74
CA ARG A 42 -5.61 -8.01 4.26
C ARG A 42 -5.89 -8.06 2.77
N ILE A 43 -4.90 -8.44 1.98
CA ILE A 43 -5.00 -8.45 0.52
C ILE A 43 -4.93 -9.90 0.04
N SER A 44 -5.88 -10.28 -0.81
CA SER A 44 -5.85 -11.60 -1.43
C SER A 44 -4.70 -11.72 -2.44
N PRO A 45 -4.20 -12.93 -2.73
CA PRO A 45 -3.08 -13.09 -3.64
C PRO A 45 -3.50 -12.76 -5.08
N SER A 46 -4.77 -12.99 -5.43
CA SER A 46 -5.34 -12.60 -6.72
C SER A 46 -5.40 -11.08 -6.88
N ALA A 47 -5.81 -10.34 -5.84
CA ALA A 47 -5.82 -8.88 -5.86
C ALA A 47 -4.39 -8.33 -6.02
N ALA A 48 -3.46 -8.81 -5.21
CA ALA A 48 -2.05 -8.41 -5.29
C ALA A 48 -1.43 -8.67 -6.67
N MET A 49 -1.66 -9.87 -7.23
CA MET A 49 -1.13 -10.24 -8.54
C MET A 49 -1.77 -9.42 -9.66
N LYS A 50 -3.09 -9.20 -9.64
CA LYS A 50 -3.78 -8.36 -10.64
C LYS A 50 -3.30 -6.90 -10.59
N MET A 51 -3.14 -6.32 -9.39
CA MET A 51 -2.58 -4.97 -9.24
C MET A 51 -1.18 -4.88 -9.84
N LEU A 52 -0.31 -5.83 -9.52
CA LEU A 52 1.07 -5.84 -10.02
C LEU A 52 1.12 -6.07 -11.54
N MET A 53 0.35 -7.02 -12.07
CA MET A 53 0.26 -7.26 -13.51
C MET A 53 -0.23 -6.03 -14.27
N HIS A 54 -1.22 -5.32 -13.72
CA HIS A 54 -1.71 -4.08 -14.32
C HIS A 54 -0.65 -2.98 -14.29
N ALA A 55 0.01 -2.78 -13.14
CA ALA A 55 1.09 -1.80 -12.99
C ALA A 55 2.26 -2.08 -13.95
N CYS A 56 2.69 -3.35 -14.07
CA CYS A 56 3.70 -3.75 -15.05
C CYS A 56 3.24 -3.52 -16.50
N SER A 57 1.96 -3.75 -16.81
CA SER A 57 1.41 -3.42 -18.12
C SER A 57 1.49 -1.92 -18.41
N GLY A 58 1.23 -1.07 -17.41
CA GLY A 58 1.44 0.39 -17.50
C GLY A 58 2.87 0.75 -17.85
N VAL A 59 3.84 0.17 -17.15
CA VAL A 59 5.27 0.32 -17.47
C VAL A 59 5.54 -0.06 -18.93
N GLU A 60 5.16 -1.28 -19.34
CA GLU A 60 5.44 -1.76 -20.69
C GLU A 60 4.82 -0.91 -21.79
N LYS A 61 3.56 -0.49 -21.61
CA LYS A 61 2.85 0.36 -22.58
C LYS A 61 3.52 1.72 -22.69
N GLY A 62 3.82 2.35 -21.55
CA GLY A 62 4.48 3.64 -21.51
C GLY A 62 5.85 3.62 -22.20
N ILE A 63 6.65 2.60 -21.90
CA ILE A 63 7.96 2.41 -22.54
C ILE A 63 7.81 2.24 -24.06
N LYS A 64 6.83 1.44 -24.53
CA LYS A 64 6.58 1.24 -25.97
C LYS A 64 6.08 2.51 -26.67
N ALA A 65 5.26 3.32 -26.02
CA ALA A 65 4.61 4.48 -26.63
C ALA A 65 5.49 5.75 -26.59
N GLY A 66 6.18 5.99 -25.48
CA GLY A 66 6.88 7.26 -25.24
C GLY A 66 8.20 7.13 -24.47
N GLY A 67 8.72 5.92 -24.29
CA GLY A 67 10.00 5.67 -23.63
C GLY A 67 9.99 5.89 -22.11
N LYS A 68 8.84 6.19 -21.49
CA LYS A 68 8.70 6.38 -20.04
C LYS A 68 7.55 5.54 -19.49
N PRO A 69 7.67 4.94 -18.30
CA PRO A 69 6.57 4.24 -17.67
C PRO A 69 5.34 5.15 -17.51
N VAL A 70 4.13 4.60 -17.65
CA VAL A 70 2.90 5.32 -17.35
C VAL A 70 2.24 4.75 -16.11
N GLU A 71 1.67 5.65 -15.32
CA GLU A 71 0.84 5.29 -14.20
C GLU A 71 -0.50 4.71 -14.66
N VAL A 72 -0.96 3.71 -13.93
CA VAL A 72 -2.27 3.09 -14.12
C VAL A 72 -3.02 3.10 -12.80
N MET A 73 -4.32 2.88 -12.87
CA MET A 73 -5.16 2.83 -11.69
C MET A 73 -6.35 1.89 -11.83
N GLY A 74 -6.97 1.54 -10.71
CA GLY A 74 -8.12 0.66 -10.69
C GLY A 74 -8.89 0.72 -9.37
N LEU A 75 -9.99 -0.02 -9.33
CA LEU A 75 -10.86 -0.13 -8.16
C LEU A 75 -10.63 -1.44 -7.43
N MET A 76 -10.84 -1.41 -6.11
CA MET A 76 -10.67 -2.55 -5.21
C MET A 76 -12.03 -2.99 -4.67
N LEU A 77 -12.28 -4.30 -4.73
CA LEU A 77 -13.44 -4.94 -4.17
C LEU A 77 -13.12 -5.50 -2.79
N GLY A 78 -14.02 -5.32 -1.83
CA GLY A 78 -13.79 -5.79 -0.47
C GLY A 78 -14.78 -5.25 0.55
N ARG A 79 -14.34 -5.23 1.81
CA ARG A 79 -15.17 -4.88 2.97
C ARG A 79 -14.33 -4.57 4.22
N PRO A 80 -14.90 -3.87 5.22
CA PRO A 80 -14.33 -3.86 6.56
C PRO A 80 -14.32 -5.27 7.17
N ASP A 81 -13.25 -5.58 7.89
CA ASP A 81 -13.23 -6.77 8.75
C ASP A 81 -14.10 -6.52 9.97
N TYR A 82 -15.06 -7.41 10.20
CA TYR A 82 -15.90 -7.44 11.40
C TYR A 82 -15.37 -8.42 12.46
N GLY A 83 -14.16 -8.96 12.24
CA GLY A 83 -13.55 -9.94 13.11
C GLY A 83 -14.27 -11.28 13.01
N ASN A 84 -13.53 -12.35 13.26
CA ASN A 84 -14.15 -13.66 13.39
C ASN A 84 -14.04 -14.11 14.84
N ASP A 85 -15.18 -14.24 15.52
CA ASP A 85 -15.26 -15.02 16.76
C ASP A 85 -14.72 -16.43 16.54
N VAL A 86 -14.71 -16.95 15.30
CA VAL A 86 -14.14 -18.26 14.96
C VAL A 86 -12.61 -18.25 14.95
N ALA A 87 -11.90 -17.12 14.76
CA ALA A 87 -10.45 -17.09 14.95
C ALA A 87 -10.08 -17.15 16.43
N ALA A 88 -10.85 -16.46 17.29
CA ALA A 88 -10.73 -16.57 18.74
C ALA A 88 -11.13 -17.97 19.25
N GLN A 89 -12.20 -18.56 18.71
CA GLN A 89 -12.66 -19.91 19.05
C GLN A 89 -11.78 -21.02 18.47
N ALA A 90 -11.18 -20.87 17.29
CA ALA A 90 -10.24 -21.83 16.73
C ALA A 90 -8.90 -21.84 17.49
N VAL A 91 -8.46 -20.67 17.98
CA VAL A 91 -7.31 -20.58 18.90
C VAL A 91 -7.67 -21.17 20.27
N ALA A 92 -8.86 -20.90 20.81
CA ALA A 92 -9.34 -21.49 22.07
C ALA A 92 -9.51 -23.03 21.98
N ALA A 93 -10.03 -23.54 20.86
CA ALA A 93 -10.18 -24.96 20.59
C ALA A 93 -8.81 -25.65 20.39
N ALA A 94 -7.82 -24.96 19.84
CA ALA A 94 -6.45 -25.46 19.69
C ALA A 94 -5.63 -25.40 21.00
N THR A 95 -6.03 -24.57 21.97
CA THR A 95 -5.36 -24.40 23.27
C THR A 95 -6.06 -25.13 24.42
N GLY A 96 -7.21 -25.77 24.16
CA GLY A 96 -7.91 -26.63 25.13
C GLY A 96 -8.50 -25.91 26.33
N SER A 97 -8.55 -24.57 26.33
CA SER A 97 -9.14 -23.79 27.42
C SER A 97 -10.65 -23.62 27.19
N THR A 98 -11.47 -24.25 28.05
CA THR A 98 -12.91 -24.03 28.12
C THR A 98 -13.23 -22.63 28.68
N PRO A 99 -14.34 -21.99 28.25
CA PRO A 99 -14.64 -20.59 28.55
C PRO A 99 -15.18 -20.33 29.99
N GLU A 100 -14.92 -21.21 30.96
CA GLU A 100 -15.59 -21.16 32.28
C GLU A 100 -14.66 -21.00 33.49
N SER A 101 -13.33 -20.86 33.30
CA SER A 101 -12.38 -20.72 34.44
C SER A 101 -11.71 -19.34 34.56
N ALA A 102 -12.05 -18.36 33.72
CA ALA A 102 -11.40 -17.04 33.72
C ALA A 102 -12.10 -15.97 34.60
N ALA A 103 -12.91 -16.38 35.58
CA ALA A 103 -13.63 -15.47 36.47
C ALA A 103 -13.18 -15.61 37.93
N ALA A 104 -11.89 -15.42 38.21
CA ALA A 104 -11.40 -14.97 39.53
C ALA A 104 -9.88 -14.72 39.49
N GLY A 105 -9.45 -13.47 39.64
CA GLY A 105 -8.10 -13.19 40.14
C GLY A 105 -7.35 -12.00 39.52
N ALA A 106 -7.16 -10.99 40.38
CA ALA A 106 -6.08 -10.00 40.40
C ALA A 106 -6.10 -8.83 39.41
N GLY A 107 -5.99 -7.62 39.98
CA GLY A 107 -5.88 -6.36 39.28
C GLY A 107 -4.45 -5.82 39.15
N VAL A 108 -4.42 -4.61 38.57
CA VAL A 108 -3.35 -3.59 38.49
C VAL A 108 -2.36 -3.68 37.31
N SER A 109 -2.54 -2.67 36.43
CA SER A 109 -1.61 -1.95 35.54
C SER A 109 -0.93 -2.66 34.36
N GLY A 110 -1.35 -2.27 33.15
CA GLY A 110 -0.64 -2.53 31.88
C GLY A 110 -1.60 -2.62 30.69
N SER A 111 -2.05 -1.47 30.15
CA SER A 111 -3.02 -1.42 29.05
C SER A 111 -2.41 -1.81 27.70
N SER A 112 -2.45 -3.09 27.35
CA SER A 112 -2.33 -3.58 25.98
C SER A 112 -3.64 -4.28 25.60
N GLY A 113 -4.51 -3.57 24.87
CA GLY A 113 -5.83 -4.06 24.47
C GLY A 113 -5.74 -5.32 23.60
N SER A 114 -6.15 -6.46 24.16
CA SER A 114 -6.17 -7.78 23.53
C SER A 114 -7.39 -7.99 22.61
N GLY A 115 -7.83 -6.93 21.92
CA GLY A 115 -8.91 -6.99 20.94
C GLY A 115 -8.40 -7.29 19.52
N PRO A 116 -9.24 -7.80 18.61
CA PRO A 116 -8.86 -7.95 17.21
C PRO A 116 -8.51 -6.59 16.61
N VAL A 117 -7.34 -6.49 15.99
CA VAL A 117 -6.87 -5.25 15.37
C VAL A 117 -7.78 -4.91 14.18
N PRO A 118 -8.40 -3.71 14.13
CA PRO A 118 -9.29 -3.35 13.04
C PRO A 118 -8.58 -3.37 11.68
N ALA A 119 -9.20 -4.05 10.73
CA ALA A 119 -8.62 -4.31 9.43
C ALA A 119 -9.63 -4.10 8.30
N LEU A 120 -9.10 -3.90 7.10
CA LEU A 120 -9.84 -3.94 5.84
C LEU A 120 -9.49 -5.22 5.09
N ILE A 121 -10.41 -5.77 4.29
CA ILE A 121 -10.18 -6.97 3.49
C ILE A 121 -10.41 -6.63 2.02
N VAL A 122 -9.37 -6.79 1.21
CA VAL A 122 -9.40 -6.65 -0.24
C VAL A 122 -9.37 -8.04 -0.88
N THR A 123 -10.44 -8.41 -1.55
CA THR A 123 -10.62 -9.75 -2.13
C THR A 123 -10.28 -9.78 -3.62
N ASP A 124 -10.54 -8.69 -4.34
CA ASP A 124 -10.30 -8.59 -5.77
C ASP A 124 -10.05 -7.14 -6.22
N VAL A 125 -9.52 -6.95 -7.42
CA VAL A 125 -9.33 -5.64 -8.04
C VAL A 125 -9.66 -5.65 -9.53
N PHE A 126 -10.01 -4.48 -10.06
CA PHE A 126 -10.34 -4.29 -11.47
C PHE A 126 -9.63 -3.05 -12.01
N PRO A 127 -8.93 -3.15 -13.16
CA PRO A 127 -8.29 -2.00 -13.79
C PRO A 127 -9.34 -1.02 -14.31
N LEU A 128 -9.06 0.28 -14.22
CA LEU A 128 -9.81 1.30 -14.95
C LEU A 128 -9.09 1.61 -16.27
N PRO A 129 -9.82 1.97 -17.34
CA PRO A 129 -9.25 2.25 -18.65
C PRO A 129 -8.61 3.65 -18.69
N ILE A 130 -7.60 3.88 -17.85
CA ILE A 130 -7.00 5.21 -17.65
C ILE A 130 -5.49 5.09 -17.77
N GLU A 131 -4.91 5.96 -18.57
CA GLU A 131 -3.47 6.05 -18.79
C GLU A 131 -3.00 7.46 -18.38
N GLY A 132 -2.17 7.55 -17.31
CA GLY A 132 -1.53 8.78 -16.84
C GLY A 132 -2.37 9.67 -15.92
N ALA A 133 -2.06 9.72 -14.61
CA ALA A 133 -2.95 10.34 -13.62
C ALA A 133 -2.32 11.23 -12.54
N GLU A 134 -1.05 11.65 -12.61
CA GLU A 134 -0.57 12.65 -11.62
C GLU A 134 -1.34 14.00 -11.70
N THR A 135 -1.99 14.31 -12.84
CA THR A 135 -2.56 15.65 -13.10
C THR A 135 -4.06 15.71 -13.39
N ARG A 136 -4.79 14.58 -13.44
CA ARG A 136 -6.22 14.57 -13.81
C ARG A 136 -7.08 13.91 -12.76
N VAL A 137 -8.13 14.61 -12.35
CA VAL A 137 -9.14 14.12 -11.40
C VAL A 137 -10.14 13.26 -12.17
N LEU A 138 -10.39 12.05 -11.68
CA LEU A 138 -11.26 11.05 -12.31
C LEU A 138 -12.71 11.48 -12.48
N ALA A 139 -13.16 12.39 -11.62
CA ALA A 139 -14.52 12.90 -11.62
C ALA A 139 -14.88 13.67 -12.90
N ASP A 140 -13.89 14.12 -13.68
CA ASP A 140 -14.12 14.91 -14.89
C ASP A 140 -14.19 14.07 -16.18
N ASP A 141 -13.92 12.76 -16.10
CA ASP A 141 -13.95 11.86 -17.26
C ASP A 141 -15.23 11.01 -17.31
N GLN A 142 -16.20 11.43 -18.12
CA GLN A 142 -17.50 10.78 -18.25
C GLN A 142 -17.39 9.33 -18.75
N GLU A 143 -16.38 8.99 -19.56
CA GLU A 143 -16.20 7.62 -20.08
C GLU A 143 -15.78 6.68 -18.94
N VAL A 144 -14.85 7.13 -18.10
CA VAL A 144 -14.42 6.41 -16.90
C VAL A 144 -15.58 6.21 -15.94
N VAL A 145 -16.36 7.27 -15.67
CA VAL A 145 -17.53 7.17 -14.78
C VAL A 145 -18.55 6.16 -15.31
N ASN A 146 -18.84 6.18 -16.60
CA ASN A 146 -19.76 5.21 -17.22
C ASN A 146 -19.22 3.77 -17.11
N TYR A 147 -17.92 3.58 -17.32
CA TYR A 147 -17.29 2.27 -17.14
C TYR A 147 -17.40 1.79 -15.69
N MET A 148 -17.18 2.67 -14.70
CA MET A 148 -17.33 2.35 -13.28
C MET A 148 -18.76 1.91 -12.93
N ILE A 149 -19.77 2.60 -13.46
CA ILE A 149 -21.18 2.25 -13.26
C ILE A 149 -21.48 0.86 -13.83
N GLN A 150 -21.13 0.62 -15.09
CA GLN A 150 -21.37 -0.67 -15.76
C GLN A 150 -20.64 -1.83 -15.06
N LEU A 151 -19.40 -1.58 -14.60
CA LEU A 151 -18.64 -2.56 -13.85
C LEU A 151 -19.28 -2.84 -12.49
N SER A 152 -19.76 -1.82 -11.79
CA SER A 152 -20.47 -2.00 -10.51
C SER A 152 -21.72 -2.85 -10.69
N GLU A 153 -22.58 -2.52 -11.66
CA GLU A 153 -23.81 -3.27 -11.95
C GLU A 153 -23.54 -4.73 -12.32
N SER A 154 -22.47 -4.98 -13.09
CA SER A 154 -22.05 -6.34 -13.47
C SER A 154 -21.52 -7.13 -12.28
N LEU A 155 -20.78 -6.48 -11.38
CA LEU A 155 -20.22 -7.13 -10.20
C LEU A 155 -21.30 -7.45 -9.16
N GLU A 156 -22.30 -6.61 -8.98
CA GLU A 156 -23.42 -6.86 -8.06
C GLU A 156 -24.21 -8.14 -8.40
N GLN A 157 -24.22 -8.55 -9.67
CA GLN A 157 -24.86 -9.81 -10.10
C GLN A 157 -24.11 -11.07 -9.64
N THR A 158 -22.79 -10.97 -9.42
CA THR A 158 -21.92 -12.14 -9.19
C THR A 158 -21.19 -12.11 -7.86
N ARG A 159 -21.06 -10.93 -7.23
CA ARG A 159 -20.31 -10.67 -6.00
C ARG A 159 -21.16 -9.92 -5.00
N ARG A 160 -20.96 -10.21 -3.73
CA ARG A 160 -21.67 -9.56 -2.59
C ARG A 160 -20.94 -8.32 -2.06
N GLU A 161 -19.66 -8.23 -2.35
CA GLU A 161 -18.81 -7.11 -1.92
C GLU A 161 -19.00 -5.91 -2.85
N ARG A 162 -18.66 -4.73 -2.33
CA ARG A 162 -18.72 -3.47 -3.07
C ARG A 162 -17.31 -2.95 -3.29
N PHE A 163 -17.17 -1.96 -4.17
CA PHE A 163 -15.93 -1.21 -4.22
C PHE A 163 -15.67 -0.54 -2.88
N MET A 164 -14.45 -0.65 -2.37
CA MET A 164 -14.06 -0.14 -1.06
C MET A 164 -12.75 0.65 -1.11
N GLY A 165 -12.32 1.02 -2.30
CA GLY A 165 -11.03 1.67 -2.48
C GLY A 165 -10.57 1.66 -3.91
N TRP A 166 -9.39 2.24 -4.09
CA TRP A 166 -8.68 2.30 -5.35
C TRP A 166 -7.21 1.98 -5.17
N TYR A 167 -6.58 1.60 -6.27
CA TYR A 167 -5.13 1.49 -6.33
C TYR A 167 -4.60 2.27 -7.54
N HIS A 168 -3.36 2.73 -7.45
CA HIS A 168 -2.60 3.26 -8.56
C HIS A 168 -1.14 2.85 -8.47
N SER A 169 -0.39 3.06 -9.55
CA SER A 169 1.03 2.72 -9.61
C SER A 169 1.92 3.96 -9.60
N HIS A 170 3.03 3.89 -8.88
CA HIS A 170 4.16 4.83 -8.94
C HIS A 170 5.37 4.13 -9.57
N PRO A 171 5.50 4.12 -10.92
CA PRO A 171 6.55 3.40 -11.63
C PRO A 171 7.85 4.22 -11.73
N PHE A 172 8.32 4.75 -10.60
CA PHE A 172 9.58 5.50 -10.55
C PHE A 172 10.79 4.57 -10.58
N ASP A 173 11.93 5.12 -11.00
CA ASP A 173 13.18 4.37 -10.98
C ASP A 173 13.56 3.97 -9.55
N VAL A 174 14.18 2.80 -9.43
CA VAL A 174 14.45 2.18 -8.12
C VAL A 174 15.45 3.01 -7.33
N GLU A 175 15.01 3.56 -6.20
CA GLU A 175 15.87 4.30 -5.26
C GLU A 175 16.00 3.58 -3.91
N VAL A 176 16.59 4.24 -2.91
CA VAL A 176 16.77 3.66 -1.57
C VAL A 176 15.43 3.35 -0.92
N HIS A 177 14.49 4.29 -1.02
CA HIS A 177 13.15 4.17 -0.47
C HIS A 177 12.13 3.68 -1.50
N SER A 178 11.02 3.15 -1.01
CA SER A 178 9.88 2.83 -1.86
C SER A 178 9.16 4.12 -2.21
N HIS A 179 8.73 4.25 -3.46
CA HIS A 179 7.93 5.40 -3.88
C HIS A 179 6.44 5.21 -3.61
N CYS A 180 6.06 4.24 -2.78
CA CYS A 180 4.70 4.10 -2.28
C CYS A 180 4.42 5.18 -1.21
N PHE A 181 3.92 6.33 -1.64
CA PHE A 181 3.42 7.42 -0.81
C PHE A 181 2.25 8.11 -1.53
N LEU A 182 1.51 9.00 -0.87
CA LEU A 182 0.45 9.78 -1.51
C LEU A 182 0.94 11.20 -1.85
N SER A 183 0.83 11.59 -3.11
CA SER A 183 1.02 12.97 -3.58
C SER A 183 -0.13 13.89 -3.13
N SER A 184 -0.01 15.19 -3.39
CA SER A 184 -1.12 16.14 -3.14
C SER A 184 -2.37 15.83 -3.95
N THR A 185 -2.22 15.32 -5.17
CA THR A 185 -3.32 14.90 -6.03
C THR A 185 -3.99 13.66 -5.44
N ASP A 186 -3.22 12.67 -5.02
CA ASP A 186 -3.75 11.44 -4.42
C ASP A 186 -4.51 11.70 -3.13
N ILE A 187 -4.00 12.63 -2.30
CA ILE A 187 -4.67 13.04 -1.07
C ILE A 187 -6.03 13.68 -1.39
N SER A 188 -6.10 14.51 -2.42
CA SER A 188 -7.34 15.17 -2.82
C SER A 188 -8.37 14.16 -3.32
N THR A 189 -7.94 13.22 -4.19
CA THR A 189 -8.77 12.12 -4.69
C THR A 189 -9.25 11.20 -3.57
N GLN A 190 -8.33 10.76 -2.70
CA GLN A 190 -8.64 9.88 -1.57
C GLN A 190 -9.59 10.55 -0.57
N LEU A 191 -9.41 11.84 -0.30
CA LEU A 191 -10.30 12.58 0.59
C LEU A 191 -11.70 12.74 0.00
N ALA A 192 -11.81 12.99 -1.31
CA ALA A 192 -13.09 13.08 -1.99
C ALA A 192 -13.88 11.76 -1.87
N TRP A 193 -13.24 10.62 -2.16
CA TRP A 193 -13.89 9.32 -2.05
C TRP A 193 -14.14 8.87 -0.61
N GLN A 194 -13.22 9.10 0.33
CA GLN A 194 -13.49 8.81 1.75
C GLN A 194 -14.73 9.58 2.25
N ARG A 195 -14.88 10.86 1.87
CA ARG A 195 -16.05 11.66 2.27
C ARG A 195 -17.36 11.17 1.67
N ALA A 196 -17.32 10.74 0.40
CA ALA A 196 -18.47 10.19 -0.28
C ALA A 196 -18.89 8.84 0.34
N GLU A 197 -17.95 7.95 0.63
CA GLU A 197 -18.24 6.55 0.92
C GLU A 197 -18.27 6.19 2.41
N ASP A 198 -17.41 6.79 3.24
CA ASP A 198 -17.30 6.42 4.66
C ASP A 198 -18.62 6.69 5.41
N ASN A 199 -19.31 7.79 5.04
CA ASN A 199 -20.63 8.16 5.59
C ASN A 199 -21.72 7.15 5.26
N HIS A 200 -21.58 6.36 4.20
CA HIS A 200 -22.50 5.29 3.82
C HIS A 200 -22.11 3.93 4.41
N GLY A 201 -21.14 3.91 5.32
CA GLY A 201 -20.66 2.68 5.94
C GLY A 201 -19.68 1.91 5.07
N ASN A 202 -19.10 2.54 4.04
CA ASN A 202 -18.16 1.90 3.13
C ASN A 202 -16.77 2.55 3.27
N PRO A 203 -15.88 2.02 4.11
CA PRO A 203 -14.60 2.65 4.37
C PRO A 203 -13.69 2.60 3.14
N TRP A 204 -13.26 3.76 2.65
CA TRP A 204 -12.45 3.85 1.43
C TRP A 204 -10.93 3.73 1.67
N LEU A 205 -10.24 2.93 0.87
CA LEU A 205 -8.80 2.65 0.97
C LEU A 205 -8.04 3.09 -0.29
N ALA A 206 -6.82 3.63 -0.11
CA ALA A 206 -5.86 3.83 -1.19
C ALA A 206 -4.73 2.80 -1.12
N ILE A 207 -4.36 2.18 -2.24
CA ILE A 207 -3.14 1.37 -2.37
C ILE A 207 -2.24 1.95 -3.46
N VAL A 208 -0.95 2.08 -3.17
CA VAL A 208 0.08 2.47 -4.14
C VAL A 208 0.94 1.25 -4.46
N VAL A 209 1.16 1.00 -5.75
CA VAL A 209 1.97 -0.10 -6.27
C VAL A 209 3.27 0.46 -6.84
N ASP A 210 4.42 -0.05 -6.41
CA ASP A 210 5.72 0.28 -7.03
C ASP A 210 6.18 -0.91 -7.89
N PRO A 211 5.85 -0.96 -9.19
CA PRO A 211 6.11 -2.13 -10.03
C PRO A 211 7.59 -2.37 -10.29
N LEU A 212 8.38 -1.30 -10.47
CA LEU A 212 9.81 -1.41 -10.79
C LEU A 212 10.61 -1.90 -9.60
N ARG A 213 10.32 -1.38 -8.40
CA ARG A 213 10.92 -1.89 -7.17
C ARG A 213 10.44 -3.30 -6.83
N SER A 214 9.18 -3.62 -7.12
CA SER A 214 8.66 -4.98 -6.95
C SER A 214 9.44 -5.99 -7.79
N LEU A 215 9.71 -5.63 -9.05
CA LEU A 215 10.52 -6.44 -9.97
C LEU A 215 11.96 -6.58 -9.45
N ALA A 216 12.59 -5.47 -9.06
CA ALA A 216 13.97 -5.47 -8.57
C ALA A 216 14.17 -6.28 -7.28
N LYS A 217 13.18 -6.29 -6.38
CA LYS A 217 13.23 -7.07 -5.12
C LYS A 217 12.69 -8.48 -5.24
N GLY A 218 11.99 -8.82 -6.33
CA GLY A 218 11.30 -10.10 -6.49
C GLY A 218 10.14 -10.31 -5.50
N LYS A 219 9.54 -9.23 -4.98
CA LYS A 219 8.38 -9.29 -4.07
C LYS A 219 7.48 -8.07 -4.28
N PRO A 220 6.17 -8.16 -4.04
CA PRO A 220 5.28 -7.01 -4.16
C PRO A 220 5.68 -5.90 -3.17
N GLU A 221 5.95 -4.71 -3.70
CA GLU A 221 6.13 -3.47 -2.94
C GLU A 221 4.84 -2.65 -3.09
N LEU A 222 4.01 -2.74 -2.06
CA LEU A 222 2.72 -2.09 -1.95
C LEU A 222 2.70 -1.21 -0.70
N GLY A 223 2.09 -0.03 -0.79
CA GLY A 223 1.73 0.79 0.36
C GLY A 223 0.21 0.92 0.45
N ALA A 224 -0.35 0.86 1.65
CA ALA A 224 -1.78 1.02 1.89
C ALA A 224 -2.00 2.22 2.82
N PHE A 225 -2.94 3.10 2.47
CA PHE A 225 -3.06 4.42 3.08
C PHE A 225 -4.50 4.84 3.31
N ARG A 226 -4.70 5.62 4.36
CA ARG A 226 -5.90 6.43 4.57
C ARG A 226 -5.51 7.86 4.94
N VAL A 227 -6.27 8.82 4.43
CA VAL A 227 -6.04 10.25 4.59
C VAL A 227 -6.80 10.75 5.81
N TYR A 228 -6.18 11.67 6.56
CA TYR A 228 -6.83 12.32 7.69
C TYR A 228 -7.87 13.33 7.23
N PRO A 229 -9.03 13.42 7.91
CA PRO A 229 -9.96 14.52 7.74
C PRO A 229 -9.25 15.88 7.94
N PRO A 230 -9.62 16.96 7.25
CA PRO A 230 -8.95 18.27 7.38
C PRO A 230 -8.97 18.85 8.80
N GLU A 231 -9.94 18.48 9.61
CA GLU A 231 -10.08 18.83 11.02
C GLU A 231 -9.09 18.11 11.94
N PHE A 232 -8.53 16.96 11.50
CA PHE A 232 -7.59 16.20 12.28
C PHE A 232 -6.16 16.69 12.07
N THR A 233 -5.49 17.04 13.17
CA THR A 233 -4.07 17.40 13.17
C THR A 233 -3.25 16.22 13.67
N ALA A 234 -2.36 15.71 12.81
CA ALA A 234 -1.45 14.64 13.20
C ALA A 234 -0.43 15.14 14.26
N PRO A 235 0.01 14.26 15.18
CA PRO A 235 1.08 14.56 16.12
C PRO A 235 2.35 15.07 15.42
N LEU A 236 3.06 15.98 16.09
CA LEU A 236 4.25 16.62 15.55
C LEU A 236 5.32 15.57 15.22
N ASN A 237 5.85 15.64 14.00
CA ASN A 237 6.93 14.79 13.50
C ASN A 237 6.62 13.28 13.43
N GLU A 238 5.34 12.89 13.51
CA GLU A 238 4.91 11.51 13.31
C GLU A 238 4.75 11.20 11.81
N CYS A 239 5.64 10.36 11.29
CA CYS A 239 5.55 9.86 9.93
C CYS A 239 4.30 9.00 9.72
N PRO A 240 3.87 8.77 8.46
CA PRO A 240 2.77 7.86 8.13
C PRO A 240 2.86 6.46 8.76
N ASP A 241 4.06 5.95 9.03
CA ASP A 241 4.29 4.65 9.69
C ASP A 241 4.24 4.70 11.23
N GLY A 242 3.88 5.85 11.81
CA GLY A 242 3.80 6.08 13.25
C GLY A 242 5.14 6.37 13.92
N LYS A 243 6.25 6.40 13.17
CA LYS A 243 7.58 6.70 13.73
C LYS A 243 7.83 8.19 13.82
N LEU A 244 8.43 8.62 14.93
CA LEU A 244 8.87 10.01 15.10
C LEU A 244 10.22 10.21 14.42
N VAL A 245 10.26 11.09 13.41
CA VAL A 245 11.50 11.45 12.69
C VAL A 245 11.65 12.97 12.74
N GLN A 246 12.74 13.43 13.33
CA GLN A 246 13.00 14.87 13.51
C GLN A 246 13.49 15.54 12.23
N ASP A 247 14.20 14.82 11.37
CA ASP A 247 14.76 15.37 10.14
C ASP A 247 13.68 15.56 9.07
N ASP A 248 13.53 16.79 8.58
CA ASP A 248 12.54 17.17 7.56
C ASP A 248 12.89 16.55 6.20
N THR A 249 14.17 16.56 5.83
CA THR A 249 14.63 16.08 4.52
C THR A 249 14.34 14.58 4.36
N THR A 250 14.71 13.77 5.36
CA THR A 250 14.41 12.33 5.38
C THR A 250 12.90 12.04 5.29
N ARG A 251 12.06 12.87 5.92
CA ARG A 251 10.60 12.70 5.85
C ARG A 251 10.06 12.99 4.47
N VAL A 252 10.45 14.12 3.88
CA VAL A 252 9.98 14.53 2.56
C VAL A 252 10.48 13.59 1.48
N GLU A 253 11.73 13.12 1.57
CA GLU A 253 12.29 12.15 0.62
C GLU A 253 11.55 10.82 0.65
N ARG A 254 11.15 10.34 1.84
CA ARG A 254 10.47 9.04 1.99
C ARG A 254 8.96 9.09 1.74
N TRP A 255 8.29 10.16 2.16
CA TRP A 255 6.83 10.23 2.24
C TRP A 255 6.21 11.36 1.41
N GLY A 256 7.04 12.10 0.67
CA GLY A 256 6.61 13.27 -0.08
C GLY A 256 6.33 14.49 0.83
N SER A 257 5.95 15.59 0.20
CA SER A 257 5.70 16.87 0.88
C SER A 257 4.50 16.85 1.82
N CYS A 258 3.53 15.96 1.57
CA CYS A 258 2.27 15.88 2.32
C CYS A 258 2.22 14.73 3.34
N TRP A 259 3.38 14.28 3.84
CA TRP A 259 3.54 13.15 4.75
C TRP A 259 2.68 13.24 6.03
N ASN A 260 2.32 14.44 6.49
CA ASN A 260 1.54 14.65 7.71
C ASN A 260 0.01 14.52 7.50
N ARG A 261 -0.45 14.20 6.28
CA ARG A 261 -1.89 14.17 5.92
C ARG A 261 -2.48 12.77 5.82
N TYR A 262 -1.69 11.72 6.00
CA TYR A 262 -2.15 10.34 5.89
C TYR A 262 -1.37 9.42 6.83
N HIS A 263 -1.86 8.19 6.99
CA HIS A 263 -1.16 7.12 7.71
C HIS A 263 -1.15 5.83 6.88
N THR A 264 -0.17 4.98 7.18
CA THR A 264 -0.03 3.67 6.56
C THR A 264 -0.82 2.61 7.33
N LEU A 265 -1.39 1.67 6.59
CA LEU A 265 -1.96 0.44 7.13
C LEU A 265 -0.98 -0.70 6.86
N GLN A 266 -0.79 -1.57 7.85
CA GLN A 266 0.05 -2.75 7.69
C GLN A 266 -0.63 -3.74 6.73
N ILE A 267 0.08 -4.09 5.65
CA ILE A 267 -0.38 -5.07 4.68
C ILE A 267 -0.11 -6.48 5.20
N GLU A 268 -1.15 -7.30 5.25
CA GLU A 268 -1.09 -8.75 5.46
C GLU A 268 -1.64 -9.44 4.21
N TYR A 269 -1.09 -10.59 3.84
CA TYR A 269 -1.67 -11.43 2.80
C TYR A 269 -2.44 -12.57 3.44
N PHE A 270 -3.58 -12.91 2.85
CA PHE A 270 -4.34 -14.09 3.21
C PHE A 270 -4.50 -14.96 1.96
N MET A 271 -4.56 -16.27 2.13
CA MET A 271 -4.75 -17.21 1.05
C MET A 271 -5.68 -18.31 1.51
N GLY A 272 -6.64 -18.68 0.66
CA GLY A 272 -7.56 -19.77 0.97
C GLY A 272 -6.83 -21.12 0.95
N SER A 273 -7.27 -22.07 1.76
CA SER A 273 -6.70 -23.42 1.84
C SER A 273 -6.60 -24.10 0.47
N ALA A 274 -7.64 -24.00 -0.36
CA ALA A 274 -7.64 -24.52 -1.72
C ALA A 274 -6.62 -23.83 -2.64
N ALA A 275 -6.54 -22.48 -2.57
CA ALA A 275 -5.59 -21.71 -3.36
C ALA A 275 -4.14 -22.02 -2.96
N ALA A 276 -3.87 -22.19 -1.67
CA ALA A 276 -2.57 -22.59 -1.15
C ALA A 276 -2.14 -23.96 -1.69
N GLY A 277 -3.07 -24.93 -1.75
CA GLY A 277 -2.80 -26.24 -2.35
C GLY A 277 -2.41 -26.15 -3.83
N VAL A 278 -3.13 -25.33 -4.60
CA VAL A 278 -2.82 -25.10 -6.03
C VAL A 278 -1.46 -24.44 -6.20
N VAL A 279 -1.16 -23.38 -5.43
CA VAL A 279 0.14 -22.69 -5.49
C VAL A 279 1.28 -23.63 -5.09
N GLY A 280 1.09 -24.47 -4.07
CA GLY A 280 2.05 -25.51 -3.69
C GLY A 280 2.34 -26.47 -4.85
N THR A 281 1.28 -26.98 -5.48
CA THR A 281 1.38 -27.90 -6.62
C THR A 281 2.10 -27.25 -7.82
N LEU A 282 1.80 -25.98 -8.13
CA LEU A 282 2.46 -25.24 -9.19
C LEU A 282 3.94 -24.99 -8.90
N THR A 283 4.26 -24.69 -7.64
CA THR A 283 5.63 -24.41 -7.20
C THR A 283 6.51 -25.65 -7.35
N GLU A 284 6.03 -26.78 -6.83
CA GLU A 284 6.75 -28.05 -6.83
C GLU A 284 6.92 -28.64 -8.24
N ASN A 285 5.90 -28.54 -9.09
CA ASN A 285 5.91 -29.23 -10.38
C ASN A 285 6.38 -28.36 -11.56
N PHE A 286 6.22 -27.04 -11.50
CA PHE A 286 6.39 -26.19 -12.69
C PHE A 286 7.24 -24.93 -12.47
N LEU A 287 7.13 -24.26 -11.32
CA LEU A 287 7.71 -22.91 -11.16
C LEU A 287 9.15 -22.89 -10.61
N TRP A 288 9.61 -23.95 -9.93
CA TRP A 288 10.95 -23.96 -9.31
C TRP A 288 12.06 -23.81 -10.37
N MET A 289 11.96 -24.48 -11.52
CA MET A 289 12.95 -24.35 -12.60
C MET A 289 12.99 -22.92 -13.14
N ARG A 290 11.82 -22.30 -13.35
CA ARG A 290 11.73 -20.91 -13.81
C ARG A 290 12.38 -19.96 -12.81
N THR A 291 12.19 -20.22 -11.52
CA THR A 291 12.78 -19.42 -10.44
C THR A 291 14.31 -19.52 -10.44
N LEU A 292 14.87 -20.72 -10.67
CA LEU A 292 16.32 -20.91 -10.77
C LEU A 292 16.90 -20.35 -12.08
N ALA A 293 16.15 -20.42 -13.18
CA ALA A 293 16.58 -19.93 -14.49
C ALA A 293 16.37 -18.40 -14.64
N SER A 294 15.59 -17.77 -13.76
CA SER A 294 15.36 -16.33 -13.84
C SER A 294 16.65 -15.56 -13.56
N THR A 295 17.06 -14.72 -14.51
CA THR A 295 18.19 -13.81 -14.34
C THR A 295 17.64 -12.39 -14.38
N PRO A 296 17.49 -11.71 -13.22
CA PRO A 296 16.88 -10.38 -13.16
C PRO A 296 17.55 -9.35 -14.08
N MET A 297 18.85 -9.46 -14.34
CA MET A 297 19.56 -8.56 -15.26
C MET A 297 19.15 -8.72 -16.74
N LEU A 298 18.62 -9.89 -17.12
CA LEU A 298 18.17 -10.16 -18.49
C LEU A 298 16.68 -9.88 -18.69
N GLU A 299 15.97 -9.47 -17.63
CA GLU A 299 14.61 -8.96 -17.75
C GLU A 299 14.58 -7.81 -18.76
N LYS A 300 13.53 -7.79 -19.59
CA LYS A 300 13.41 -6.84 -20.70
C LYS A 300 13.52 -5.39 -20.22
N GLU A 301 12.88 -5.09 -19.09
CA GLU A 301 12.92 -3.76 -18.47
C GLU A 301 14.35 -3.32 -18.12
N ASN A 302 15.12 -4.20 -17.49
CA ASN A 302 16.50 -3.92 -17.15
C ASN A 302 17.37 -3.78 -18.40
N ARG A 303 17.25 -4.71 -19.35
CA ARG A 303 18.07 -4.70 -20.57
C ARG A 303 17.86 -3.43 -21.41
N ASP A 304 16.61 -3.01 -21.55
CA ASP A 304 16.26 -1.89 -22.44
C ASP A 304 16.57 -0.53 -21.77
N ARG A 305 16.48 -0.42 -20.42
CA ARG A 305 16.71 0.84 -19.68
C ARG A 305 18.07 0.99 -19.00
N PHE A 306 18.90 -0.06 -19.01
CA PHE A 306 20.20 -0.02 -18.31
C PHE A 306 21.08 1.14 -18.76
N ALA A 307 21.22 1.34 -20.07
CA ALA A 307 22.06 2.43 -20.62
C ALA A 307 21.55 3.82 -20.22
N GLU A 308 20.23 4.03 -20.25
CA GLU A 308 19.58 5.26 -19.81
C GLU A 308 19.87 5.54 -18.33
N ARG A 309 19.71 4.53 -17.47
CA ARG A 309 19.99 4.64 -16.03
C ARG A 309 21.45 5.00 -15.74
N ILE A 310 22.40 4.37 -16.44
CA ILE A 310 23.83 4.69 -16.31
C ILE A 310 24.11 6.13 -16.74
N THR A 311 23.45 6.61 -17.79
CA THR A 311 23.58 7.99 -18.27
C THR A 311 23.05 8.97 -17.22
N ASN A 312 21.86 8.72 -16.67
CA ASN A 312 21.27 9.55 -15.60
C ASN A 312 22.15 9.60 -14.33
N VAL A 313 22.75 8.47 -13.94
CA VAL A 313 23.67 8.43 -12.80
C VAL A 313 24.93 9.25 -13.09
N SER A 314 25.49 9.15 -14.30
CA SER A 314 26.64 9.95 -14.73
C SER A 314 26.37 11.45 -14.66
N GLU A 315 25.20 11.89 -15.15
CA GLU A 315 24.77 13.29 -15.08
C GLU A 315 24.60 13.78 -13.64
N ARG A 316 23.94 12.98 -12.78
CA ARG A 316 23.80 13.29 -11.35
C ARG A 316 25.15 13.39 -10.64
N LEU A 317 26.09 12.50 -10.96
CA LEU A 317 27.45 12.52 -10.39
C LEU A 317 28.22 13.76 -10.85
N GLY A 318 28.11 14.15 -12.12
CA GLY A 318 28.72 15.37 -12.67
C GLY A 318 28.18 16.64 -12.00
N ALA A 319 26.86 16.71 -11.78
CA ALA A 319 26.23 17.81 -11.04
C ALA A 319 26.73 17.88 -9.59
N ALA A 320 26.79 16.74 -8.90
CA ALA A 320 27.30 16.67 -7.52
C ALA A 320 28.78 17.10 -7.42
N SER A 321 29.63 16.66 -8.35
CA SER A 321 31.04 17.07 -8.43
C SER A 321 31.19 18.59 -8.64
N THR A 322 30.30 19.18 -9.43
CA THR A 322 30.29 20.63 -9.66
C THR A 322 29.87 21.40 -8.41
N ALA A 323 28.86 20.92 -7.69
CA ALA A 323 28.42 21.51 -6.42
C ALA A 323 29.52 21.47 -5.35
N LEU A 324 30.25 20.36 -5.24
CA LEU A 324 31.36 20.22 -4.29
C LEU A 324 32.53 21.17 -4.59
N SER A 325 32.87 21.36 -5.86
CA SER A 325 33.95 22.30 -6.24
C SER A 325 33.61 23.77 -5.95
N HIS A 326 32.32 24.14 -5.98
CA HIS A 326 31.86 25.48 -5.63
C HIS A 326 31.72 25.69 -4.11
N GLY A 327 31.47 24.63 -3.33
CA GLY A 327 31.36 24.69 -1.87
C GLY A 327 32.68 24.87 -1.12
N GLN A 328 33.83 24.66 -1.76
CA GLN A 328 35.15 24.69 -1.11
C GLN A 328 35.81 26.09 -1.08
N LYS A 329 35.14 27.14 -1.58
CA LYS A 329 35.65 28.54 -1.59
C LYS A 329 35.15 29.42 -0.43
N GLY A 330 34.87 28.84 0.74
CA GLY A 330 34.67 29.59 1.99
C GLY A 330 35.96 29.67 2.79
N GLY A 331 36.75 30.73 2.58
CA GLY A 331 38.09 30.90 3.16
C GLY A 331 38.11 31.07 4.69
N TYR A 332 39.09 30.43 5.32
CA TYR A 332 39.53 30.75 6.69
C TYR A 332 40.02 32.22 6.76
N PRO A 333 39.57 33.03 7.74
CA PRO A 333 40.11 34.37 7.90
C PRO A 333 41.52 34.30 8.51
N ARG A 334 42.54 34.70 7.75
CA ARG A 334 43.88 35.02 8.26
C ARG A 334 43.77 36.27 9.15
N GLY A 335 44.11 36.12 10.43
CA GLY A 335 44.15 37.23 11.39
C GLY A 335 45.16 38.33 10.99
N PRO A 336 44.91 39.59 11.39
CA PRO A 336 45.77 40.70 10.99
C PRO A 336 47.06 40.73 11.84
N HIS A 337 48.20 40.78 11.16
CA HIS A 337 49.46 41.27 11.71
C HIS A 337 49.48 42.80 11.58
N SER A 338 49.77 43.51 12.67
CA SER A 338 50.28 44.88 12.63
C SER A 338 51.25 45.13 13.80
N GLN A 339 52.53 45.32 13.46
CA GLN A 339 53.58 45.91 14.30
C GLN A 339 53.73 47.40 13.95
N GLY A 340 54.04 48.24 14.94
CA GLY A 340 54.61 49.60 14.83
C GLY A 340 53.63 50.67 14.32
N GLU A 341 53.50 51.86 14.89
CA GLU A 341 54.29 52.66 15.85
C GLU A 341 53.36 53.40 16.82
#